data_AF-A0A5J9TG92-F1
#
_entry.id   AF-A0A5J9TG92-F1
#
_cell.length_a   1.000
_cell.length_b   1.000
_cell.length_c   1.000
_cell.angle_alpha   90.00
_cell.angle_beta   90.00
_cell.angle_gamma   90.00
#
_symmetry.space_group_name_H-M   'P 1'
#
loop_
_entity.id
_entity.type
_entity.pdbx_description
1 polymer ?
#
loop_
_entity_poly.entity_id
_entity_poly.type
_entity_poly.pdbx_seq_one_letter_code
_entity_poly.pdbx_strand_id
1 'polypeptide(L)'
;MAEKPDMPLFELLSDLLQQVESMSNQEEVELRAKIEALGLEVTKVPEQAPKHLDELEIAAELDKLSARLDNVDKMISSAMASDPEVKSLLSNTADIWMPVITASADERRELQEQVVRAARESKRILNSSLYMGLLGCVCFTLSASTFYMFI
;
A
#
# COMPACT_ATOMS: atom_id res chain seq x y z
N MET A 1 6.40 14.03 9.36
CA MET A 1 6.34 12.67 8.78
C MET A 1 5.06 12.68 7.97
N ALA A 2 5.12 12.61 6.64
CA ALA A 2 3.91 12.52 5.83
C ALA A 2 3.36 11.11 6.02
N GLU A 3 2.19 11.01 6.63
CA GLU A 3 1.49 9.74 6.80
C GLU A 3 1.08 9.23 5.42
N LYS A 4 1.36 7.96 5.12
CA LYS A 4 1.03 7.36 3.83
C LYS A 4 -0.50 7.41 3.70
N PRO A 5 -1.07 8.07 2.68
CA PRO A 5 -2.50 8.39 2.64
C PRO A 5 -3.39 7.14 2.62
N ASP A 6 -2.83 5.99 2.24
CA ASP A 6 -3.49 4.69 2.21
C ASP A 6 -3.47 3.93 3.55
N MET A 7 -2.62 4.31 4.50
CA MET A 7 -2.51 3.63 5.79
C MET A 7 -3.83 3.65 6.58
N PRO A 8 -4.55 4.78 6.73
CA PRO A 8 -5.83 4.80 7.44
C PRO A 8 -6.90 3.94 6.76
N LEU A 9 -6.84 3.80 5.43
CA LEU A 9 -7.76 2.94 4.68
C LEU A 9 -7.51 1.45 4.98
N PHE A 10 -6.24 1.02 4.97
CA PHE A 10 -5.91 -0.39 5.23
C PHE A 10 -6.08 -0.80 6.69
N GLU A 11 -5.91 0.13 7.63
CA GLU A 11 -6.30 -0.08 9.04
C GLU A 11 -7.80 -0.33 9.16
N LEU A 12 -8.63 0.57 8.61
CA LEU A 12 -10.08 0.41 8.62
C LEU A 12 -10.53 -0.92 7.97
N LEU A 13 -9.97 -1.28 6.81
CA LEU A 13 -10.33 -2.53 6.13
C LEU A 13 -9.94 -3.77 6.94
N SER A 14 -8.81 -3.72 7.64
CA SER A 14 -8.36 -4.80 8.53
C SER A 14 -9.29 -4.94 9.74
N ASP A 15 -9.69 -3.82 10.33
CA ASP A 15 -10.62 -3.80 11.47
C ASP A 15 -12.01 -4.32 11.09
N LEU A 16 -12.52 -3.95 9.91
CA LEU A 16 -13.79 -4.45 9.39
C LEU A 16 -13.72 -5.96 9.12
N LEU A 17 -12.63 -6.43 8.52
CA LEU A 17 -12.41 -7.86 8.29
C LEU A 17 -12.40 -8.63 9.62
N GLN A 18 -11.66 -8.14 10.61
CA GLN A 18 -11.59 -8.80 11.92
C GLN A 18 -12.97 -8.87 12.60
N GLN A 19 -13.79 -7.82 12.45
CA GLN A 19 -15.17 -7.85 12.93
C GLN A 19 -15.99 -8.94 12.24
N VAL A 20 -15.93 -9.04 10.91
CA VAL A 20 -16.64 -10.08 10.14
C VAL A 20 -16.21 -11.49 10.56
N GLU A 21 -14.90 -11.72 10.72
CA GLU A 21 -14.36 -13.01 11.17
C GLU A 21 -14.80 -13.35 12.60
N SER A 22 -14.87 -12.35 13.48
CA SER A 22 -15.33 -12.55 14.86
C SER A 22 -16.84 -12.88 14.94
N MET A 23 -17.64 -12.27 14.06
CA MET A 23 -19.10 -12.47 14.03
C MET A 23 -19.49 -13.78 13.36
N SER A 24 -18.77 -14.17 12.31
CA SER A 24 -18.97 -15.43 11.59
C SER A 24 -18.27 -16.63 12.27
N ASN A 25 -17.29 -16.36 13.12
CA ASN A 25 -16.38 -17.35 13.71
C ASN A 25 -15.71 -18.24 12.64
N GLN A 26 -15.46 -17.64 11.47
CA GLN A 26 -14.81 -18.25 10.31
C GLN A 26 -13.77 -17.28 9.74
N GLU A 27 -12.68 -17.82 9.22
CA GLU A 27 -11.66 -17.03 8.54
C GLU A 27 -12.12 -16.66 7.12
N GLU A 28 -12.05 -15.37 6.79
CA GLU A 28 -12.49 -14.84 5.50
C GLU A 28 -11.30 -14.68 4.55
N VAL A 29 -10.77 -15.82 4.10
CA VAL A 29 -9.57 -15.90 3.25
C VAL A 29 -9.72 -15.09 1.95
N GLU A 30 -10.92 -15.06 1.36
CA GLU A 30 -11.17 -14.29 0.14
C GLU A 30 -11.09 -12.78 0.37
N LEU A 31 -11.61 -12.30 1.50
CA LEU A 31 -11.56 -10.87 1.85
C LEU A 31 -10.11 -10.44 2.16
N ARG A 32 -9.33 -11.30 2.82
CA ARG A 32 -7.88 -11.08 3.03
C ARG A 32 -7.15 -10.90 1.70
N ALA A 33 -7.39 -11.80 0.75
CA ALA A 33 -6.78 -11.73 -0.58
C ALA A 33 -7.22 -10.47 -1.35
N LYS A 34 -8.49 -10.06 -1.24
CA LYS A 34 -8.99 -8.82 -1.84
C LYS A 34 -8.33 -7.56 -1.25
N ILE A 35 -8.14 -7.51 0.06
CA ILE A 35 -7.44 -6.40 0.75
C ILE A 35 -5.97 -6.35 0.31
N GLU A 36 -5.28 -7.48 0.23
CA GLU A 36 -3.90 -7.55 -0.25
C GLU A 36 -3.78 -7.08 -1.71
N ALA A 37 -4.66 -7.55 -2.59
CA ALA A 37 -4.69 -7.12 -3.99
C ALA A 37 -4.96 -5.62 -4.13
N LEU A 38 -5.86 -5.05 -3.31
CA LEU A 38 -6.11 -3.62 -3.27
C LEU A 38 -4.86 -2.84 -2.80
N GLY A 39 -4.11 -3.37 -1.83
CA GLY A 39 -2.83 -2.83 -1.39
C GLY A 39 -1.82 -2.68 -2.53
N LEU A 40 -1.72 -3.71 -3.39
CA LEU A 40 -0.87 -3.65 -4.57
C LEU A 40 -1.39 -2.63 -5.59
N GLU A 41 -2.71 -2.57 -5.82
CA GLU A 41 -3.31 -1.66 -6.79
C GLU A 41 -3.11 -0.17 -6.42
N VAL A 42 -3.31 0.19 -5.15
CA VAL A 42 -3.20 1.57 -4.66
C VAL A 42 -1.78 2.13 -4.85
N THR A 43 -0.77 1.26 -4.81
CA THR A 43 0.64 1.65 -5.01
C THR A 43 1.04 1.81 -6.46
N LYS A 44 0.20 1.43 -7.42
CA LYS A 44 0.52 1.59 -8.85
C LYS A 44 0.54 3.07 -9.20
N VAL A 45 1.60 3.46 -9.90
CA VAL A 45 1.68 4.76 -10.55
C VAL A 45 1.25 4.56 -12.00
N PRO A 46 0.26 5.33 -12.49
CA PRO A 46 -0.11 5.27 -13.91
C PRO A 46 1.11 5.46 -14.79
N GLU A 47 1.28 4.61 -15.81
CA GLU A 47 2.29 4.83 -16.83
C GLU A 47 2.04 6.21 -17.49
N GLN A 48 3.11 6.88 -17.93
CA GLN A 48 2.98 8.17 -18.58
C GLN A 48 1.99 8.06 -19.74
N ALA A 49 1.05 9.02 -19.82
CA ALA A 49 0.10 9.08 -20.91
C ALA A 49 0.84 8.96 -22.26
N PRO A 50 0.29 8.20 -23.22
CA PRO A 50 0.91 8.05 -24.54
C PRO A 50 1.19 9.43 -25.14
N LYS A 51 2.41 9.60 -25.66
CA LYS A 51 2.83 10.85 -26.29
C LYS A 51 2.01 11.07 -27.55
N HIS A 52 1.15 12.08 -27.49
CA HIS A 52 0.32 12.59 -28.59
C HIS A 52 -0.75 11.59 -29.06
N LEU A 53 -1.95 11.75 -28.50
CA LEU A 53 -3.19 11.24 -29.09
C LEU A 53 -3.72 12.30 -30.06
N ASP A 54 -4.32 11.87 -31.16
CA ASP A 54 -5.10 12.74 -32.04
C ASP A 54 -6.46 13.09 -31.41
N GLU A 55 -7.11 14.18 -31.83
CA GLU A 55 -8.39 14.64 -31.26
C GLU A 55 -9.48 13.55 -31.29
N LEU A 56 -9.51 12.75 -32.37
CA LEU A 56 -10.47 11.65 -32.53
C LEU A 56 -10.19 10.50 -31.56
N GLU A 57 -8.92 10.20 -31.30
CA GLU A 57 -8.51 9.18 -30.33
C GLU A 57 -8.78 9.62 -28.90
N ILE A 58 -8.57 10.90 -28.59
CA ILE A 58 -8.94 11.49 -27.30
C ILE A 58 -10.45 11.31 -27.05
N ALA A 59 -11.29 11.63 -28.03
CA ALA A 59 -12.73 11.44 -27.91
C ALA A 59 -13.10 9.96 -27.66
N ALA A 60 -12.49 9.03 -28.39
CA ALA A 60 -12.73 7.60 -28.22
C ALA A 60 -12.31 7.09 -26.82
N GLU A 61 -11.16 7.53 -26.30
CA GLU A 61 -10.73 7.17 -24.94
C GLU A 61 -11.60 7.84 -23.87
N LEU A 62 -12.09 9.06 -24.09
CA LEU A 62 -13.05 9.71 -23.20
C LEU A 62 -14.39 8.97 -23.17
N ASP A 63 -14.93 8.55 -24.32
CA ASP A 63 -16.16 7.76 -24.40
C ASP A 63 -16.01 6.42 -23.65
N LYS A 64 -14.87 5.76 -23.83
CA LYS A 64 -14.54 4.52 -23.12
C LYS A 64 -14.39 4.74 -21.62
N LEU A 65 -13.78 5.84 -21.19
CA LEU A 65 -13.70 6.21 -19.78
C LEU A 65 -15.08 6.49 -19.20
N SER A 66 -15.94 7.21 -19.93
CA SER A 66 -17.33 7.49 -19.53
C SER A 66 -18.11 6.19 -19.33
N ALA A 67 -18.06 5.26 -20.28
CA ALA A 67 -18.76 3.98 -20.17
C ALA A 67 -18.27 3.14 -18.96
N ARG A 68 -16.98 3.21 -18.62
CA ARG A 68 -16.43 2.55 -17.43
C ARG A 68 -16.94 3.20 -16.15
N LEU A 69 -17.01 4.53 -16.10
CA LEU A 69 -17.56 5.27 -14.96
C LEU A 69 -19.04 4.94 -14.76
N ASP A 70 -19.84 4.89 -15.82
CA ASP A 70 -21.26 4.52 -15.76
C ASP A 70 -21.46 3.11 -15.21
N ASN A 71 -20.59 2.16 -15.59
CA ASN A 71 -20.65 0.81 -15.06
C ASN A 71 -20.32 0.77 -13.55
N VAL A 72 -19.29 1.51 -13.11
CA VAL A 72 -18.94 1.61 -11.68
C VAL A 72 -20.06 2.27 -10.89
N ASP A 73 -20.65 3.35 -11.39
CA ASP A 73 -21.79 4.04 -10.77
C ASP A 73 -22.99 3.10 -10.61
N LYS A 74 -23.29 2.29 -11.63
CA LYS A 74 -24.34 1.28 -11.56
C LYS A 74 -24.05 0.21 -10.51
N MET A 75 -22.80 -0.27 -10.40
CA MET A 75 -22.41 -1.25 -9.39
C MET A 75 -22.57 -0.70 -7.97
N ILE A 76 -22.14 0.55 -7.75
CA ILE A 76 -22.26 1.23 -6.46
C ILE A 76 -23.73 1.46 -6.12
N SER A 77 -24.50 2.02 -7.05
CA SER A 77 -25.94 2.26 -6.89
C SER A 77 -26.69 0.95 -6.57
N SER A 78 -26.35 -0.15 -7.24
CA SER A 78 -26.93 -1.47 -6.97
C SER A 78 -26.60 -1.98 -5.56
N ALA A 79 -25.34 -1.82 -5.13
CA ALA A 79 -24.91 -2.23 -3.79
C ALA A 79 -25.61 -1.39 -2.69
N MET A 80 -25.65 -0.06 -2.86
CA MET A 80 -26.32 0.86 -1.93
C MET A 80 -27.84 0.65 -1.86
N ALA A 81 -28.46 0.24 -2.97
CA ALA A 81 -29.89 -0.08 -3.01
C ALA A 81 -30.20 -1.42 -2.33
N SER A 82 -29.26 -2.36 -2.38
CA SER A 82 -29.41 -3.70 -1.79
C SER A 82 -29.17 -3.67 -0.28
N ASP A 83 -28.28 -2.81 0.21
CA ASP A 83 -27.97 -2.68 1.62
C ASP A 83 -27.74 -1.20 2.04
N PRO A 84 -28.67 -0.59 2.80
CA PRO A 84 -28.51 0.76 3.34
C PRO A 84 -27.31 0.93 4.29
N GLU A 85 -26.85 -0.14 4.96
CA GLU A 85 -25.66 -0.08 5.82
C GLU A 85 -24.39 0.12 5.00
N VAL A 86 -24.32 -0.49 3.81
CA VAL A 86 -23.21 -0.27 2.85
C VAL A 86 -23.14 1.20 2.44
N LYS A 87 -24.27 1.85 2.20
CA LYS A 87 -24.31 3.30 1.91
C LYS A 87 -23.76 4.12 3.07
N SER A 88 -24.18 3.82 4.30
CA SER A 88 -23.71 4.53 5.50
C SER A 88 -22.21 4.36 5.67
N LEU A 89 -21.70 3.13 5.53
CA LEU A 89 -20.27 2.82 5.62
C LEU A 89 -19.45 3.57 4.58
N LEU A 90 -19.84 3.53 3.30
CA LEU A 90 -19.14 4.22 2.22
C LEU A 90 -19.13 5.74 2.40
N SER A 91 -20.24 6.30 2.88
CA SER A 91 -20.36 7.74 3.15
C SER A 91 -19.53 8.19 4.35
N ASN A 92 -19.57 7.44 5.45
CA ASN A 92 -18.87 7.80 6.70
C ASN A 92 -17.35 7.62 6.59
N THR A 93 -16.90 6.81 5.64
CA THR A 93 -15.47 6.53 5.42
C THR A 93 -14.91 7.30 4.22
N ALA A 94 -15.70 8.19 3.60
CA ALA A 94 -15.30 9.00 2.45
C ALA A 94 -14.01 9.79 2.69
N ASP A 95 -13.86 10.38 3.87
CA ASP A 95 -12.67 11.16 4.22
C ASP A 95 -11.38 10.30 4.26
N ILE A 96 -11.51 8.98 4.38
CA ILE A 96 -10.39 8.03 4.42
C ILE A 96 -10.02 7.56 3.01
N TRP A 97 -11.00 7.17 2.18
CA TRP A 97 -10.70 6.61 0.86
C TRP A 97 -10.57 7.67 -0.25
N MET A 98 -11.20 8.84 -0.12
CA MET A 98 -11.12 9.91 -1.14
C MET A 98 -9.68 10.37 -1.39
N PRO A 99 -8.84 10.67 -0.39
CA PRO A 99 -7.45 11.07 -0.62
C PRO A 99 -6.63 10.00 -1.35
N VAL A 100 -6.92 8.72 -1.08
CA VAL A 100 -6.22 7.58 -1.70
C VAL A 100 -6.54 7.46 -3.19
N ILE A 101 -7.79 7.71 -3.58
CA ILE A 101 -8.21 7.61 -4.99
C ILE A 101 -7.92 8.88 -5.79
N THR A 102 -7.93 10.06 -5.16
CA THR A 102 -7.67 11.34 -5.83
C THR A 102 -6.19 11.72 -5.83
N ALA A 103 -5.33 10.99 -5.10
CA ALA A 103 -3.89 11.19 -5.16
C ALA A 103 -3.38 11.18 -6.61
N SER A 104 -2.72 12.26 -6.97
CA SER A 104 -2.06 12.48 -8.25
C SER A 104 -0.93 11.48 -8.47
N ALA A 105 -0.50 11.34 -9.73
CA ALA A 105 0.63 10.48 -10.06
C ALA A 105 1.92 10.92 -9.35
N ASP A 106 2.11 12.22 -9.13
CA ASP A 106 3.30 12.75 -8.47
C ASP A 106 3.27 12.47 -6.96
N GLU A 107 2.12 12.63 -6.30
CA GLU A 107 1.93 12.21 -4.90
C GLU A 107 2.20 10.70 -4.74
N ARG A 108 1.72 9.86 -5.67
CA ARG A 108 2.00 8.41 -5.66
C ARG A 108 3.48 8.09 -5.88
N ARG A 109 4.17 8.81 -6.76
CA ARG A 109 5.64 8.67 -6.97
C ARG A 109 6.41 9.05 -5.71
N GLU A 110 6.07 10.17 -5.09
CA GLU A 110 6.74 10.61 -3.87
C GLU A 110 6.60 9.56 -2.74
N LEU A 111 5.42 8.94 -2.63
CA LEU A 111 5.18 7.84 -1.68
C LEU A 111 6.05 6.61 -2.00
N GLN A 112 6.15 6.21 -3.27
CA GLN A 112 7.05 5.11 -3.67
C GLN A 112 8.51 5.44 -3.35
N GLU A 113 8.95 6.67 -3.60
CA GLU A 113 10.31 7.12 -3.28
C GLU A 113 10.59 7.13 -1.78
N GLN A 114 9.60 7.53 -0.96
CA GLN A 114 9.71 7.45 0.50
C GLN A 114 9.86 5.99 0.97
N VAL A 115 9.09 5.06 0.42
CA VAL A 115 9.22 3.61 0.70
C VAL A 115 10.62 3.09 0.33
N VAL A 116 11.11 3.44 -0.86
CA VAL A 116 12.45 3.05 -1.32
C VAL A 116 13.54 3.64 -0.44
N ARG A 117 13.40 4.92 -0.03
CA ARG A 117 14.34 5.57 0.91
C ARG A 117 14.35 4.89 2.26
N ALA A 118 13.19 4.60 2.84
CA ALA A 118 13.06 3.88 4.11
C ALA A 118 13.69 2.48 4.04
N ALA A 119 13.45 1.73 2.95
CA ALA A 119 14.06 0.42 2.74
C ALA A 119 15.60 0.50 2.65
N ARG A 120 16.15 1.52 1.98
CA ARG A 120 17.60 1.78 1.93
C ARG A 120 18.18 2.17 3.29
N GLU A 121 17.43 2.91 4.10
CA GLU A 121 17.79 3.29 5.47
C GLU A 121 17.91 2.04 6.36
N SER A 122 16.86 1.21 6.40
CA SER A 122 16.84 -0.05 7.16
C SER A 122 17.97 -0.99 6.74
N LYS A 123 18.26 -1.09 5.43
CA LYS A 123 19.38 -1.88 4.92
C LYS A 123 20.74 -1.34 5.38
N ARG A 124 20.92 -0.02 5.45
CA ARG A 124 22.14 0.61 5.99
C ARG A 124 22.31 0.33 7.49
N ILE A 125 21.23 0.39 8.27
CA ILE A 125 21.26 0.09 9.71
C ILE A 125 21.63 -1.38 9.96
N LEU A 126 21.01 -2.31 9.22
CA LEU A 126 21.34 -3.74 9.30
C LEU A 126 22.80 -4.02 8.93
N ASN A 127 23.29 -3.42 7.83
CA ASN A 127 24.69 -3.58 7.43
C ASN A 127 25.65 -2.99 8.49
N SER A 128 25.37 -1.79 9.02
CA SER A 128 26.18 -1.19 10.08
C SER A 128 26.22 -2.06 11.34
N SER A 129 25.08 -2.60 11.75
CA SER A 129 24.98 -3.54 12.88
C SER A 129 25.78 -4.82 12.65
N LEU A 130 25.72 -5.37 11.43
CA LEU A 130 26.51 -6.55 11.04
C LEU A 130 28.01 -6.26 11.05
N TYR A 131 28.45 -5.10 10.53
CA TYR A 131 29.85 -4.69 10.54
C TYR A 131 30.38 -4.49 11.96
N MET A 132 29.59 -3.90 12.86
CA MET A 132 29.98 -3.73 14.26
C MET A 132 30.02 -5.07 15.01
N GLY A 133 29.10 -6.00 14.72
CA GLY A 133 29.13 -7.36 15.25
C GLY A 133 30.34 -8.18 14.76
N LEU A 134 30.69 -8.04 13.48
CA LEU A 134 31.88 -8.65 12.88
C LEU A 134 33.18 -8.06 13.45
N LEU A 135 33.30 -6.73 13.55
CA LEU A 135 34.45 -6.09 14.22
C LEU A 135 34.57 -6.54 15.69
N GLY A 136 33.45 -6.66 16.40
CA GLY A 136 33.41 -7.19 17.76
C GLY A 136 33.94 -8.63 17.86
N CYS A 137 33.52 -9.52 16.95
CA CYS A 137 34.03 -10.90 16.88
C CYS A 137 35.53 -10.96 16.55
N VAL A 138 36.01 -10.11 15.63
CA VAL A 138 37.43 -10.07 15.24
C VAL A 138 38.29 -9.54 16.39
N CYS A 139 37.84 -8.52 17.13
CA CYS A 139 38.55 -8.05 18.33
C CYS A 139 38.58 -9.10 19.46
N PHE A 140 37.50 -9.86 19.65
CA PHE A 140 37.45 -10.91 20.67
C PHE A 140 38.39 -12.09 20.36
N THR A 141 38.52 -12.47 19.08
CA THR A 141 39.39 -13.57 18.64
C THR A 141 40.88 -13.21 18.65
N LEU A 142 41.25 -11.95 18.34
CA LEU A 142 42.63 -11.47 18.51
C LEU A 142 43.03 -11.38 20.00
N SER A 143 42.12 -10.95 20.87
CA SER A 143 42.36 -10.93 22.32
C SER A 143 42.62 -12.35 22.89
N ALA A 144 41.79 -13.33 22.50
CA ALA A 144 41.95 -14.71 22.95
C ALA A 144 43.22 -15.39 22.43
N SER A 145 43.64 -15.08 21.19
CA SER A 145 44.85 -15.66 20.59
C SER A 145 46.15 -15.11 21.19
N THR A 146 46.14 -13.86 21.68
CA THR A 146 47.30 -13.27 22.36
C THR A 146 47.48 -13.83 23.78
N PHE A 147 46.39 -14.23 24.44
CA PHE A 147 46.42 -14.87 25.76
C PHE A 147 46.94 -16.32 25.71
N TYR A 148 46.73 -17.03 24.60
CA TYR A 148 47.19 -18.42 24.42
C TYR A 148 48.67 -18.57 24.04
N MET A 149 49.36 -17.48 23.71
CA MET A 149 50.79 -17.50 23.35
C MET A 149 51.71 -17.09 24.51
N PHE A 150 51.15 -16.85 25.71
CA PHE A 150 51.86 -16.39 26.91
C PHE A 150 51.62 -17.27 28.15
N ILE A 151 51.15 -18.51 27.95
CA ILE A 151 51.11 -19.60 28.94
C ILE A 151 52.08 -20.68 28.46
#